data_AF-A0A250J1R5-F1
#
_entry.id   AF-A0A250J1R5-F1
#
_cell.length_a   1.000
_cell.length_b   1.000
_cell.length_c   1.000
_cell.angle_alpha   90.00
_cell.angle_beta   90.00
_cell.angle_gamma   90.00
#
_symmetry.space_group_name_H-M   'P 1'
#
loop_
_entity.id
_entity.type
_entity.pdbx_description
1 polymer ?
#
loop_
_entity_poly.entity_id
_entity_poly.type
_entity_poly.pdbx_seq_one_letter_code
_entity_poly.pdbx_strand_id
1 'polypeptide(L)'
;MGSRCVSLLAVASLPLLRWFLPCTLALGLGGGCTRANLQNEDRYEFTTTELIRDDCGLLSSEESLWDGELKIDGDVVRMTSDWRGLQLIGFVLPRGEFNDDAFVLDGSESSAAITLRGKQCLVEQVWMHLEGTTQCATRFDGVLSVRIEPRVEQPECACQLWVKYRAIQGSGCQ
;
A
#
# COMPACT_ATOMS: atom_id res chain seq x y z
N MET A 1 13.50 4.70 -21.45
CA MET A 1 14.97 4.59 -21.71
C MET A 1 15.66 5.83 -21.16
N GLY A 2 16.55 5.66 -20.18
CA GLY A 2 17.26 6.78 -19.56
C GLY A 2 17.88 6.41 -18.21
N SER A 3 18.70 5.36 -18.16
CA SER A 3 19.54 5.09 -16.99
C SER A 3 20.78 5.97 -17.09
N ARG A 4 20.89 7.01 -16.25
CA ARG A 4 22.09 7.84 -16.16
C ARG A 4 22.92 7.38 -14.97
N CYS A 5 23.83 6.44 -15.21
CA CYS A 5 24.99 6.24 -14.35
C CYS A 5 26.05 7.27 -14.75
N VAL A 6 26.35 8.22 -13.86
CA VAL A 6 27.51 9.11 -14.02
C VAL A 6 28.73 8.34 -13.51
N SER A 7 29.49 7.75 -14.44
CA SER A 7 30.83 7.22 -14.14
C SER A 7 31.85 8.31 -14.44
N LEU A 8 32.22 9.10 -13.42
CA LEU A 8 33.47 9.84 -13.42
C LEU A 8 34.54 8.91 -12.88
N LEU A 9 35.56 8.62 -13.68
CA LEU A 9 36.97 8.51 -13.28
C LEU A 9 37.82 8.17 -14.50
N ALA A 10 38.52 9.18 -15.01
CA ALA A 10 39.68 9.02 -15.87
C ALA A 10 40.92 9.17 -14.98
N VAL A 11 41.81 8.17 -14.93
CA VAL A 11 43.27 8.34 -14.78
C VAL A 11 43.97 7.12 -15.37
N ALA A 12 44.91 7.36 -16.27
CA ALA A 12 45.85 6.39 -16.79
C ALA A 12 47.15 6.40 -15.96
N SER A 13 47.73 5.22 -15.68
CA SER A 13 49.20 5.03 -15.58
C SER A 13 49.59 3.56 -15.30
N LEU A 14 50.71 3.17 -15.93
CA LEU A 14 51.35 1.85 -16.09
C LEU A 14 52.18 1.39 -14.85
N PRO A 15 52.88 0.22 -14.86
CA PRO A 15 52.83 -0.80 -13.80
C PRO A 15 54.12 -0.92 -12.93
N LEU A 16 54.09 -1.95 -12.06
CA LEU A 16 55.19 -2.63 -11.34
C LEU A 16 55.72 -1.94 -10.07
N LEU A 17 55.33 -2.43 -8.88
CA LEU A 17 56.28 -2.81 -7.82
C LEU A 17 55.63 -3.62 -6.69
N ARG A 18 56.50 -4.38 -6.02
CA ARG A 18 56.33 -5.55 -5.15
C ARG A 18 56.20 -5.14 -3.67
N TRP A 19 55.45 -5.94 -2.89
CA TRP A 19 55.40 -6.02 -1.41
C TRP A 19 54.76 -4.85 -0.62
N PHE A 20 53.58 -5.11 -0.01
CA PHE A 20 53.28 -5.09 1.44
C PHE A 20 51.76 -5.31 1.62
N LEU A 21 51.34 -6.30 2.43
CA LEU A 21 49.95 -6.48 2.87
C LEU A 21 49.58 -5.35 3.86
N PRO A 22 48.36 -4.80 3.80
CA PRO A 22 47.36 -5.21 4.80
C PRO A 22 45.91 -5.27 4.29
N CYS A 23 45.09 -6.01 5.04
CA CYS A 23 43.63 -6.13 5.01
C CYS A 23 42.87 -4.98 4.31
N THR A 24 42.43 -5.18 3.07
CA THR A 24 41.29 -4.46 2.52
C THR A 24 40.03 -5.29 2.77
N LEU A 25 39.35 -4.99 3.89
CA LEU A 25 37.92 -5.21 4.02
C LEU A 25 37.25 -4.43 2.89
N ALA A 26 37.03 -5.09 1.76
CA ALA A 26 36.07 -4.64 0.78
C ALA A 26 34.69 -4.79 1.44
N LEU A 27 34.29 -3.77 2.21
CA LEU A 27 32.89 -3.43 2.39
C LEU A 27 32.38 -3.11 0.99
N GLY A 28 32.02 -4.16 0.25
CA GLY A 28 31.07 -4.06 -0.84
C GLY A 28 29.80 -3.53 -0.22
N LEU A 29 29.70 -2.21 -0.13
CA LEU A 29 28.44 -1.52 0.01
C LEU A 29 27.62 -2.03 -1.17
N GLY A 30 26.78 -3.02 -0.89
CA GLY A 30 25.70 -3.42 -1.76
C GLY A 30 24.85 -2.18 -1.95
N GLY A 31 25.18 -1.38 -2.96
CA GLY A 31 24.22 -0.52 -3.62
C GLY A 31 23.21 -1.46 -4.27
N GLY A 32 22.34 -2.04 -3.45
CA GLY A 32 21.13 -2.65 -3.94
C GLY A 32 20.40 -1.54 -4.65
N CYS A 33 20.28 -1.66 -5.97
CA CYS A 33 19.30 -0.89 -6.71
C CYS A 33 17.94 -1.31 -6.14
N THR A 34 17.45 -0.59 -5.13
CA THR A 34 16.09 -0.77 -4.64
C THR A 34 15.17 -0.43 -5.81
N ARG A 35 14.17 -1.29 -6.05
CA ARG A 35 13.16 -1.03 -7.07
C ARG A 35 12.48 0.30 -6.70
N ALA A 36 12.60 1.31 -7.57
CA ALA A 36 11.91 2.57 -7.37
C ALA A 36 10.44 2.35 -7.74
N ASN A 37 9.57 2.29 -6.73
CA ASN A 37 8.13 2.29 -6.94
C ASN A 37 7.69 3.67 -7.44
N LEU A 38 6.75 3.69 -8.39
CA LEU A 38 6.26 4.96 -8.93
C LEU A 38 5.42 5.73 -7.90
N GLN A 39 4.67 5.01 -7.07
CA GLN A 39 3.76 5.58 -6.08
C GLN A 39 4.52 6.30 -4.95
N ASN A 40 4.09 7.52 -4.61
CA ASN A 40 4.61 8.26 -3.47
C ASN A 40 4.07 7.70 -2.15
N GLU A 41 4.85 7.83 -1.09
CA GLU A 41 4.39 7.61 0.28
C GLU A 41 3.56 8.80 0.80
N ASP A 42 3.06 8.69 2.04
CA ASP A 42 2.26 9.68 2.80
C ASP A 42 0.74 9.52 2.62
N ARG A 43 -0.03 10.53 3.04
CA ARG A 43 -1.50 10.51 3.13
C ARG A 43 -2.16 10.61 1.75
N TYR A 44 -3.22 9.82 1.59
CA TYR A 44 -4.11 9.81 0.44
C TYR A 44 -5.55 10.03 0.88
N GLU A 45 -6.26 10.84 0.11
CA GLU A 45 -7.69 11.04 0.21
C GLU A 45 -8.41 10.00 -0.65
N PHE A 46 -9.31 9.23 -0.04
CA PHE A 46 -10.04 8.18 -0.75
C PHE A 46 -11.46 8.63 -1.10
N THR A 47 -11.87 8.34 -2.32
CA THR A 47 -13.23 8.62 -2.79
C THR A 47 -13.79 7.38 -3.46
N THR A 48 -15.02 7.02 -3.12
CA THR A 48 -15.74 5.94 -3.79
C THR A 48 -16.12 6.40 -5.20
N THR A 49 -15.73 5.62 -6.20
CA THR A 49 -16.10 5.86 -7.61
C THR A 49 -17.27 4.99 -8.04
N GLU A 50 -17.45 3.84 -7.38
CA GLU A 50 -18.58 2.94 -7.59
C GLU A 50 -18.87 2.17 -6.29
N LEU A 51 -20.10 2.27 -5.78
CA LEU A 51 -20.57 1.49 -4.65
C LEU A 51 -21.16 0.16 -5.15
N ILE A 52 -20.48 -0.94 -4.89
CA ILE A 52 -20.92 -2.28 -5.32
C ILE A 52 -21.84 -2.90 -4.27
N ARG A 53 -21.48 -2.75 -2.99
CA ARG A 53 -22.24 -3.31 -1.86
C ARG A 53 -21.93 -2.53 -0.58
N ASP A 54 -22.96 -2.24 0.22
CA ASP A 54 -22.82 -1.81 1.61
C ASP A 54 -24.02 -2.33 2.42
N ASP A 55 -23.84 -3.44 3.13
CA ASP A 55 -24.93 -4.10 3.85
C ASP A 55 -25.40 -3.33 5.10
N CYS A 56 -24.53 -2.47 5.64
CA CYS A 56 -24.67 -1.93 6.99
C CYS A 56 -24.58 -0.42 7.08
N GLY A 57 -24.46 0.27 5.94
CA GLY A 57 -24.29 1.72 5.89
C GLY A 57 -22.97 2.11 6.53
N LEU A 58 -21.88 1.42 6.18
CA LEU A 58 -20.53 1.73 6.69
C LEU A 58 -20.04 3.08 6.20
N LEU A 59 -20.52 3.55 5.05
CA LEU A 59 -20.17 4.85 4.49
C LEU A 59 -21.14 5.94 4.95
N SER A 60 -20.61 7.14 5.20
CA SER A 60 -21.42 8.31 5.60
C SER A 60 -22.17 8.94 4.42
N SER A 61 -21.65 8.78 3.21
CA SER A 61 -22.25 9.10 1.91
C SER A 61 -21.72 8.13 0.85
N GLU A 62 -22.36 8.05 -0.31
CA GLU A 62 -21.94 7.15 -1.39
C GLU A 62 -20.52 7.45 -1.91
N GLU A 63 -20.07 8.70 -1.81
CA GLU A 63 -18.74 9.13 -2.28
C GLU A 63 -17.67 9.09 -1.18
N SER A 64 -18.07 9.14 0.10
CA SER A 64 -17.11 9.18 1.21
C SER A 64 -16.46 7.81 1.43
N LEU A 65 -15.14 7.77 1.49
CA LEU A 65 -14.38 6.63 1.99
C LEU A 65 -13.38 7.12 3.03
N TRP A 66 -12.76 6.20 3.77
CA TRP A 66 -11.80 6.55 4.79
C TRP A 66 -10.42 6.74 4.17
N ASP A 67 -9.77 7.84 4.52
CA ASP A 67 -8.39 8.14 4.11
C ASP A 67 -7.41 7.09 4.65
N GLY A 68 -6.16 7.17 4.18
CA GLY A 68 -5.08 6.38 4.74
C GLY A 68 -3.70 6.97 4.48
N GLU A 69 -2.74 6.55 5.31
CA GLU A 69 -1.32 6.86 5.14
C GLU A 69 -0.60 5.65 4.54
N LEU A 70 0.07 5.86 3.40
CA LEU A 70 0.81 4.83 2.67
C LEU A 70 2.31 4.91 2.97
N LYS A 71 2.95 3.76 3.21
CA LYS A 71 4.40 3.59 3.31
C LYS A 71 4.85 2.43 2.43
N ILE A 72 6.01 2.58 1.79
CA ILE A 72 6.55 1.63 0.83
C ILE A 72 8.02 1.39 1.16
N ASP A 73 8.34 0.17 1.62
CA ASP A 73 9.71 -0.25 1.93
C ASP A 73 10.11 -1.42 1.02
N GLY A 74 10.84 -1.13 -0.05
CA GLY A 74 11.16 -2.09 -1.10
C GLY A 74 9.91 -2.59 -1.81
N ASP A 75 9.63 -3.88 -1.72
CA ASP A 75 8.40 -4.50 -2.27
C ASP A 75 7.27 -4.59 -1.23
N VAL A 76 7.50 -4.19 0.03
CA VAL A 76 6.47 -4.21 1.08
C VAL A 76 5.72 -2.90 1.08
N VAL A 77 4.39 -2.99 1.06
CA VAL A 77 3.50 -1.84 1.13
C VAL A 77 2.71 -1.93 2.43
N ARG A 78 2.58 -0.81 3.14
CA ARG A 78 1.82 -0.68 4.37
C ARG A 78 0.88 0.49 4.24
N MET A 79 -0.34 0.31 4.72
CA MET A 79 -1.31 1.39 4.82
C MET A 79 -1.91 1.41 6.21
N THR A 80 -1.96 2.59 6.84
CA THR A 80 -2.75 2.80 8.04
C THR A 80 -4.04 3.49 7.60
N SER A 81 -5.16 2.78 7.67
CA SER A 81 -6.47 3.33 7.31
C SER A 81 -7.05 4.11 8.49
N ASP A 82 -7.68 5.26 8.18
CA ASP A 82 -8.43 6.04 9.16
C ASP A 82 -9.70 5.29 9.64
N TRP A 83 -10.11 4.22 8.93
CA TRP A 83 -11.12 3.32 9.43
C TRP A 83 -10.58 2.46 10.56
N ARG A 84 -10.91 2.85 11.79
CA ARG A 84 -10.52 2.16 13.03
C ARG A 84 -8.99 2.09 13.25
N GLY A 85 -8.19 2.83 12.48
CA GLY A 85 -6.73 2.75 12.57
C GLY A 85 -6.18 1.42 12.06
N LEU A 86 -6.91 0.72 11.19
CA LEU A 86 -6.52 -0.61 10.75
C LEU A 86 -5.21 -0.56 9.95
N GLN A 87 -4.27 -1.44 10.30
CA GLN A 87 -3.03 -1.59 9.54
C GLN A 87 -3.22 -2.65 8.45
N LEU A 88 -3.13 -2.24 7.20
CA LEU A 88 -3.05 -3.14 6.05
C LEU A 88 -1.60 -3.30 5.64
N ILE A 89 -1.21 -4.53 5.31
CA ILE A 89 0.15 -4.88 4.91
C ILE A 89 0.05 -5.81 3.70
N GLY A 90 0.95 -5.61 2.75
CA GLY A 90 1.08 -6.50 1.61
C GLY A 90 2.27 -6.12 0.75
N PHE A 91 2.12 -6.22 -0.56
CA PHE A 91 3.26 -6.17 -1.47
C PHE A 91 2.95 -5.56 -2.83
N VAL A 92 3.99 -5.01 -3.44
CA VAL A 92 3.99 -4.56 -4.84
C VAL A 92 4.00 -5.78 -5.75
N LEU A 93 3.07 -5.82 -6.71
CA LEU A 93 3.00 -6.86 -7.72
C LEU A 93 4.08 -6.65 -8.81
N PRO A 94 4.62 -7.72 -9.40
CA PRO A 94 5.53 -7.60 -10.54
C PRO A 94 4.82 -6.88 -11.70
N ARG A 95 5.44 -5.84 -12.28
CA ARG A 95 4.91 -5.21 -13.49
C ARG A 95 4.85 -6.26 -14.61
N GLY A 96 3.67 -6.44 -15.20
CA GLY A 96 3.56 -7.06 -16.52
C GLY A 96 4.22 -6.16 -17.58
N GLU A 97 4.47 -6.70 -18.77
CA GLU A 97 5.13 -6.00 -19.90
C GLU A 97 4.46 -4.68 -20.31
N PHE A 98 3.22 -4.44 -19.86
CA PHE A 98 2.41 -3.25 -20.17
C PHE A 98 1.73 -2.60 -18.94
N ASN A 99 2.01 -3.06 -17.72
CA ASN A 99 1.17 -2.70 -16.57
C ASN A 99 1.83 -1.72 -15.60
N ASP A 100 1.01 -0.78 -15.14
CA ASP A 100 1.25 0.08 -14.00
C ASP A 100 1.66 -0.71 -12.74
N ASP A 101 2.37 -0.07 -11.81
CA ASP A 101 2.65 -0.69 -10.49
C ASP A 101 1.33 -0.96 -9.78
N ALA A 102 1.04 -2.22 -9.50
CA ALA A 102 -0.08 -2.62 -8.67
C ALA A 102 0.41 -3.11 -7.31
N PHE A 103 -0.44 -3.02 -6.30
CA PHE A 103 -0.19 -3.57 -4.98
C PHE A 103 -1.47 -4.13 -4.37
N VAL A 104 -1.31 -5.10 -3.47
CA VAL A 104 -2.40 -5.69 -2.69
C VAL A 104 -2.07 -5.58 -1.22
N LEU A 105 -3.06 -5.26 -0.41
CA LEU A 105 -2.93 -5.02 1.02
C LEU A 105 -4.08 -5.70 1.75
N ASP A 106 -3.75 -6.40 2.84
CA ASP A 106 -4.73 -7.02 3.72
C ASP A 106 -4.49 -6.56 5.16
N GLY A 107 -5.58 -6.32 5.88
CA GLY A 107 -5.59 -5.96 7.28
C GLY A 107 -6.73 -6.65 8.01
N SER A 108 -6.54 -6.92 9.30
CA SER A 108 -7.58 -7.57 10.08
C SER A 108 -7.51 -7.18 11.56
N GLU A 109 -8.68 -7.11 12.20
CA GLU A 109 -8.83 -6.81 13.62
C GLU A 109 -9.72 -7.88 14.25
N SER A 110 -9.27 -8.49 15.35
CA SER A 110 -10.03 -9.53 16.04
C SER A 110 -10.63 -9.02 17.35
N SER A 111 -11.70 -9.65 17.80
CA SER A 111 -12.38 -9.32 19.07
C SER A 111 -12.75 -7.85 19.20
N ALA A 112 -13.26 -7.27 18.12
CA ALA A 112 -13.63 -5.86 18.05
C ALA A 112 -15.05 -5.60 18.58
N ALA A 113 -15.26 -4.38 19.05
CA ALA A 113 -16.58 -3.84 19.32
C ALA A 113 -16.86 -2.76 18.26
N ILE A 114 -17.98 -2.87 17.54
CA ILE A 114 -18.35 -1.94 16.47
C ILE A 114 -19.83 -1.57 16.55
N THR A 115 -20.16 -0.31 16.27
CA THR A 115 -21.56 0.10 16.15
C THR A 115 -21.99 -0.02 14.69
N LEU A 116 -22.95 -0.90 14.40
CA LEU A 116 -23.51 -1.11 13.07
C LEU A 116 -25.01 -0.83 13.11
N ARG A 117 -25.51 0.04 12.21
CA ARG A 117 -26.93 0.42 12.15
C ARG A 117 -27.51 0.84 13.52
N GLY A 118 -26.71 1.55 14.31
CA GLY A 118 -27.08 2.03 15.65
C GLY A 118 -27.07 0.97 16.76
N LYS A 119 -26.60 -0.25 16.50
CA LYS A 119 -26.48 -1.33 17.49
C LYS A 119 -25.02 -1.67 17.77
N GLN A 120 -24.70 -1.96 19.03
CA GLN A 120 -23.38 -2.46 19.40
C GLN A 120 -23.25 -3.93 19.01
N CYS A 121 -22.26 -4.22 18.19
CA CYS A 121 -21.93 -5.56 17.71
C CYS A 121 -20.58 -6.00 18.29
N LEU A 122 -20.56 -7.23 18.80
CA LEU A 122 -19.32 -7.92 19.15
C LEU A 122 -18.90 -8.75 17.96
N VAL A 123 -17.74 -8.43 17.39
CA VAL A 123 -17.24 -9.07 16.18
C VAL A 123 -16.05 -9.93 16.48
N GLU A 124 -16.03 -11.12 15.90
CA GLU A 124 -14.90 -12.03 16.03
C GLU A 124 -13.74 -11.51 15.20
N GLN A 125 -14.06 -11.06 13.98
CA GLN A 125 -13.06 -10.67 13.01
C GLN A 125 -13.61 -9.59 12.06
N VAL A 126 -12.80 -8.58 11.83
CA VAL A 126 -12.93 -7.63 10.73
C VAL A 126 -11.79 -7.92 9.76
N TRP A 127 -12.11 -7.97 8.48
CA TRP A 127 -11.15 -8.07 7.39
C TRP A 127 -11.29 -6.86 6.48
N MET A 128 -10.17 -6.32 6.04
CA MET A 128 -10.11 -5.29 5.02
C MET A 128 -9.10 -5.73 3.96
N HIS A 129 -9.53 -5.71 2.72
CA HIS A 129 -8.69 -5.97 1.56
C HIS A 129 -8.71 -4.73 0.67
N LEU A 130 -7.55 -4.36 0.16
CA LEU A 130 -7.37 -3.26 -0.76
C LEU A 130 -6.40 -3.68 -1.86
N GLU A 131 -6.86 -3.57 -3.10
CA GLU A 131 -5.99 -3.59 -4.27
C GLU A 131 -5.85 -2.16 -4.81
N GLY A 132 -4.66 -1.82 -5.32
CA GLY A 132 -4.37 -0.51 -5.88
C GLY A 132 -3.54 -0.64 -7.15
N THR A 133 -3.92 0.10 -8.19
CA THR A 133 -3.18 0.25 -9.44
C THR A 133 -2.75 1.70 -9.59
N THR A 134 -1.44 1.92 -9.57
CA THR A 134 -0.80 3.24 -9.68
C THR A 134 -1.13 3.87 -11.02
N GLN A 135 -1.84 4.99 -11.02
CA GLN A 135 -2.11 5.76 -12.25
C GLN A 135 -0.99 6.77 -12.52
N CYS A 136 -0.44 7.33 -11.44
CA CYS A 136 0.72 8.21 -11.44
C CYS A 136 1.28 8.26 -10.00
N ALA A 137 2.38 8.98 -9.78
CA ALA A 137 3.04 9.03 -8.48
C ALA A 137 2.15 9.48 -7.31
N THR A 138 1.09 10.25 -7.58
CA THR A 138 0.18 10.82 -6.58
C THR A 138 -1.25 10.26 -6.66
N ARG A 139 -1.48 9.18 -7.44
CA ARG A 139 -2.80 8.57 -7.57
C ARG A 139 -2.74 7.08 -7.85
N PHE A 140 -3.62 6.33 -7.19
CA PHE A 140 -3.96 4.96 -7.54
C PHE A 140 -5.47 4.75 -7.46
N ASP A 141 -5.95 3.80 -8.24
CA ASP A 141 -7.36 3.38 -8.27
C ASP A 141 -7.43 1.87 -7.98
N GLY A 142 -8.56 1.38 -7.47
CA GLY A 142 -8.71 -0.05 -7.23
C GLY A 142 -10.02 -0.43 -6.56
N VAL A 143 -10.02 -1.60 -5.92
CA VAL A 143 -11.14 -2.14 -5.15
C VAL A 143 -10.78 -2.22 -3.68
N LEU A 144 -11.71 -1.80 -2.84
CA LEU A 144 -11.64 -1.96 -1.40
C LEU A 144 -12.82 -2.81 -0.96
N SER A 145 -12.55 -3.77 -0.09
CA SER A 145 -13.59 -4.56 0.55
C SER A 145 -13.36 -4.65 2.05
N VAL A 146 -14.47 -4.63 2.79
CA VAL A 146 -14.51 -4.89 4.21
C VAL A 146 -15.49 -6.01 4.47
N ARG A 147 -15.10 -6.96 5.31
CA ARG A 147 -15.97 -8.03 5.77
C ARG A 147 -15.94 -8.08 7.29
N ILE A 148 -17.13 -8.06 7.88
CA ILE A 148 -17.32 -8.13 9.33
C ILE A 148 -17.96 -9.48 9.67
N GLU A 149 -17.25 -10.27 10.46
CA GLU A 149 -17.69 -11.57 10.96
C GLU A 149 -18.08 -11.40 12.45
N PRO A 150 -19.38 -11.44 12.76
CA PRO A 150 -19.86 -11.28 14.12
C PRO A 150 -19.72 -12.58 14.91
N ARG A 151 -19.97 -12.48 16.21
CA ARG A 151 -20.25 -13.67 17.04
C ARG A 151 -21.48 -14.41 16.52
N VAL A 152 -21.54 -15.73 16.75
CA VAL A 152 -22.65 -16.60 16.31
C VAL A 152 -23.99 -16.13 16.89
N GLU A 153 -23.99 -15.52 18.07
CA GLU A 153 -25.17 -14.99 18.74
C GLU A 153 -25.69 -13.68 18.12
N GLN A 154 -24.94 -13.05 17.22
CA GLN A 154 -25.27 -11.75 16.59
C GLN A 154 -25.17 -11.82 15.05
N PRO A 155 -25.86 -12.74 14.36
CA PRO A 155 -25.73 -12.92 12.92
C PRO A 155 -26.17 -11.67 12.12
N GLU A 156 -27.03 -10.82 12.70
CA GLU A 156 -27.44 -9.54 12.12
C GLU A 156 -26.31 -8.50 12.04
N CYS A 157 -25.18 -8.74 12.71
CA CYS A 157 -24.00 -7.89 12.65
C CYS A 157 -23.02 -8.30 11.53
N ALA A 158 -23.37 -9.32 10.72
CA ALA A 158 -22.59 -9.69 9.55
C ALA A 158 -22.80 -8.66 8.44
N CYS A 159 -21.68 -8.09 7.96
CA CYS A 159 -21.70 -7.00 6.98
C CYS A 159 -20.58 -7.16 5.97
N GLN A 160 -20.85 -6.72 4.74
CA GLN A 160 -19.84 -6.50 3.72
C GLN A 160 -19.97 -5.11 3.12
N LEU A 161 -18.82 -4.51 2.82
CA LEU A 161 -18.68 -3.34 1.97
C LEU A 161 -17.74 -3.71 0.82
N TRP A 162 -18.12 -3.34 -0.40
CA TRP A 162 -17.32 -3.50 -1.61
C TRP A 162 -17.47 -2.24 -2.45
N VAL A 163 -16.35 -1.61 -2.79
CA VAL A 163 -16.32 -0.37 -3.57
C VAL A 163 -15.18 -0.38 -4.57
N LYS A 164 -15.38 0.29 -5.71
CA LYS A 164 -14.25 0.85 -6.45
C LYS A 164 -13.94 2.22 -5.88
N TYR A 165 -12.67 2.56 -5.81
CA TYR A 165 -12.22 3.82 -5.25
C TYR A 165 -11.16 4.47 -6.12
N ARG A 166 -10.94 5.75 -5.84
CA ARG A 166 -9.78 6.53 -6.28
C ARG A 166 -9.11 7.11 -5.03
N ALA A 167 -7.80 7.00 -4.96
CA ALA A 167 -6.98 7.58 -3.91
C ALA A 167 -6.07 8.67 -4.51
N ILE A 168 -6.12 9.87 -3.96
CA ILE A 168 -5.37 11.03 -4.47
C ILE A 168 -4.51 11.64 -3.36
N GLN A 169 -3.28 11.99 -3.69
CA GLN A 169 -2.42 12.86 -2.90
C GLN A 169 -2.33 14.24 -3.57
N GLY A 170 -2.55 15.31 -2.79
CA GLY A 170 -2.45 16.69 -3.29
C GLY A 170 -3.41 16.95 -4.47
N SER A 171 -2.88 17.44 -5.60
CA SER A 171 -3.69 17.71 -6.80
C SER A 171 -3.90 16.49 -7.72
N GLY A 172 -3.39 15.31 -7.37
CA GLY A 172 -3.41 14.12 -8.23
C GLY A 172 -2.46 14.21 -9.44
N CYS A 173 -2.79 13.50 -10.52
CA CYS A 173 -1.96 13.44 -11.73
C CYS A 173 -2.03 14.76 -12.51
N GLN A 174 -0.86 15.35 -12.81
CA GLN A 174 -0.72 16.52 -13.67
C GLN A 174 -0.11 16.13 -15.01
#